data_AF-A0A3B5KMG6-F1
#
_entry.id   AF-A0A3B5KMG6-F1
#
_cell.length_a   1.000
_cell.length_b   1.000
_cell.length_c   1.000
_cell.angle_alpha   90.00
_cell.angle_beta   90.00
_cell.angle_gamma   90.00
#
_symmetry.space_group_name_H-M   'P 1'
#
loop_
_entity.id
_entity.type
_entity.pdbx_description
1 polymer ?
#
loop_
_entity_poly.entity_id
_entity_poly.type
_entity_poly.pdbx_seq_one_letter_code
_entity_poly.pdbx_strand_id
1 'polypeptide(L)'
;MTDKEKEWIIRLQMIQLQSENPYLEDYYYQEYYRRLEAKMAEEELGIRSKKEPPKLTTPYITKTDAYTPVVHIEGSLGQVAVSTCYSPRRAIGAVHEQKDTRQQRLEILSKIEKSFNNATPEKSIFLLIKLINLCFRDSGDEFLPFLSVSKGKKLLARLLPFLKNDSALKILHIVASNLPTLISRDTEEDLPVLYPSLRNVIGVLTFSQLINVLKDLTSSESLSTFECLSLTCQNKFGLSLLYALLSHGEKLLSSGVPLEPSIGDFETWTDMIFQVAGQLSQCSLVEPLLLPSNLLTLFCRYLDKRTVHQLKSNLE
;
A
#
# COMPACT_ATOMS: atom_id res chain seq x y z
N MET A 1 44.66 -18.98 17.17
CA MET A 1 44.71 -17.53 16.95
C MET A 1 45.96 -16.98 17.61
N THR A 2 46.87 -16.41 16.82
CA THR A 2 48.11 -15.81 17.30
C THR A 2 47.82 -14.50 18.06
N ASP A 3 48.75 -14.05 18.89
CA ASP A 3 48.54 -12.81 19.63
C ASP A 3 48.49 -11.57 18.71
N LYS A 4 49.10 -11.65 17.54
CA LYS A 4 48.98 -10.64 16.48
C LYS A 4 47.56 -10.60 15.88
N GLU A 5 46.95 -11.75 15.65
CA GLU A 5 45.57 -11.83 15.16
C GLU A 5 44.57 -11.33 16.22
N LYS A 6 44.80 -11.62 17.51
CA LYS A 6 44.01 -11.07 18.62
C LYS A 6 44.08 -9.55 18.66
N GLU A 7 45.28 -9.02 18.64
CA GLU A 7 45.54 -7.57 18.65
C GLU A 7 44.90 -6.87 17.45
N TRP A 8 44.96 -7.49 16.27
CA TRP A 8 44.30 -6.96 15.06
C TRP A 8 42.78 -6.94 15.18
N ILE A 9 42.16 -8.03 15.67
CA ILE A 9 40.70 -8.09 15.88
C ILE A 9 40.27 -7.04 16.92
N ILE A 10 41.02 -6.90 18.02
CA ILE A 10 40.75 -5.89 19.05
C ILE A 10 40.75 -4.49 18.43
N ARG A 11 41.77 -4.14 17.63
CA ARG A 11 41.80 -2.84 16.94
C ARG A 11 40.63 -2.64 15.99
N LEU A 12 40.25 -3.68 15.23
CA LEU A 12 39.13 -3.61 14.29
C LEU A 12 37.81 -3.32 15.03
N GLN A 13 37.58 -4.01 16.15
CA GLN A 13 36.41 -3.79 17.01
C GLN A 13 36.43 -2.40 17.63
N MET A 14 37.60 -1.91 18.05
CA MET A 14 37.73 -0.57 18.61
C MET A 14 37.46 0.54 17.59
N ILE A 15 37.84 0.37 16.32
CA ILE A 15 37.54 1.33 15.24
C ILE A 15 36.02 1.44 15.03
N GLN A 16 35.28 0.34 15.09
CA GLN A 16 33.82 0.34 14.94
C GLN A 16 33.10 1.11 16.06
N LEU A 17 33.75 1.28 17.22
CA LEU A 17 33.21 2.02 18.36
C LEU A 17 33.59 3.51 18.36
N GLN A 18 34.37 3.97 17.36
CA GLN A 18 34.73 5.38 17.21
C GLN A 18 33.79 6.08 16.21
N SER A 19 32.73 6.70 16.72
CA SER A 19 31.86 7.56 15.93
C SER A 19 32.33 9.02 15.98
N GLU A 20 32.35 9.70 14.82
CA GLU A 20 32.56 11.16 14.76
C GLU A 20 31.30 11.94 15.18
N ASN A 21 30.12 11.32 15.07
CA ASN A 21 28.86 11.91 15.48
C ASN A 21 27.97 10.92 16.25
N PRO A 22 28.29 10.70 17.55
CA PRO A 22 27.59 9.71 18.38
C PRO A 22 26.08 9.98 18.55
N TYR A 23 25.63 11.23 18.36
CA TYR A 23 24.21 11.58 18.46
C TYR A 23 23.38 11.13 17.25
N LEU A 24 24.04 10.93 16.09
CA LEU A 24 23.40 10.41 14.88
C LEU A 24 23.59 8.89 14.76
N GLU A 25 24.81 8.41 14.97
CA GLU A 25 25.16 7.00 14.72
C GLU A 25 24.77 6.08 15.90
N ASP A 26 24.85 6.58 17.14
CA ASP A 26 24.58 5.82 18.38
C ASP A 26 23.45 6.43 19.22
N TYR A 27 22.45 7.02 18.54
CA TYR A 27 21.33 7.76 19.16
C TYR A 27 20.69 7.04 20.35
N TYR A 28 20.38 5.74 20.22
CA TYR A 28 19.71 4.96 21.25
C TYR A 28 20.54 4.79 22.52
N TYR A 29 21.85 4.60 22.38
CA TYR A 29 22.77 4.48 23.52
C TYR A 29 22.87 5.81 24.28
N GLN A 30 22.99 6.92 23.54
CA GLN A 30 23.04 8.26 24.11
C GLN A 30 21.75 8.63 24.85
N GLU A 31 20.58 8.33 24.26
CA GLU A 31 19.28 8.61 24.87
C GLU A 31 19.05 7.74 26.12
N TYR A 32 19.46 6.47 26.09
CA TYR A 32 19.40 5.58 27.24
C TYR A 32 20.25 6.10 28.42
N TYR A 33 21.51 6.49 28.18
CA TYR A 33 22.38 7.03 29.23
C TYR A 33 21.86 8.35 29.78
N ARG A 34 21.36 9.25 28.93
CA ARG A 34 20.78 10.52 29.38
C ARG A 34 19.63 10.29 30.36
N ARG A 35 18.78 9.30 30.09
CA ARG A 35 17.67 8.92 30.98
C ARG A 35 18.17 8.28 32.28
N LEU A 36 19.26 7.52 32.22
CA LEU A 36 19.88 6.91 33.40
C LEU A 36 20.52 7.96 34.31
N GLU A 37 21.25 8.92 33.75
CA GLU A 37 21.83 10.06 34.45
C GLU A 37 20.75 10.94 35.09
N ALA A 38 19.64 11.20 34.39
CA ALA A 38 18.51 11.96 34.92
C ALA A 38 17.87 11.28 36.14
N LYS A 39 17.68 9.95 36.10
CA LYS A 39 17.13 9.18 37.22
C LYS A 39 18.05 9.21 38.45
N MET A 40 19.36 9.07 38.25
CA MET A 40 20.31 9.14 39.36
C MET A 40 20.43 10.56 39.94
N ALA A 41 20.29 11.60 39.11
CA ALA A 41 20.24 12.98 39.58
C ALA A 41 19.00 13.29 40.43
N GLU A 42 17.85 12.66 40.13
CA GLU A 42 16.65 12.72 40.98
C GLU A 42 16.83 11.95 42.30
N GLU A 43 17.52 10.81 42.28
CA GLU A 43 17.78 9.97 43.47
C GLU A 43 18.89 10.53 44.40
N GLU A 44 19.85 11.31 43.90
CA GLU A 44 20.97 11.88 44.69
C GLU A 44 20.57 13.01 45.67
N LEU A 45 19.30 13.42 45.73
CA LEU A 45 18.79 14.39 46.72
C LEU A 45 18.75 13.83 48.17
N GLY A 46 19.13 12.56 48.39
CA GLY A 46 19.17 11.92 49.71
C GLY A 46 20.45 11.11 49.97
N ILE A 47 21.50 11.78 50.48
CA ILE A 47 22.66 11.19 51.18
C ILE A 47 23.55 10.20 50.39
N ARG A 48 24.73 10.71 49.97
CA ARG A 48 26.04 10.05 49.75
C ARG A 48 26.06 8.66 49.09
N SER A 49 26.36 8.62 47.79
CA SER A 49 27.61 8.05 47.24
C SER A 49 27.65 8.31 45.73
N LYS A 50 28.65 9.03 45.22
CA LYS A 50 28.83 9.28 43.79
C LYS A 50 29.13 7.96 43.07
N LYS A 51 28.11 7.24 42.63
CA LYS A 51 28.26 6.10 41.72
C LYS A 51 28.07 6.61 40.31
N GLU A 52 29.18 6.85 39.61
CA GLU A 52 29.11 7.10 38.18
C GLU A 52 28.57 5.85 37.47
N PRO A 53 27.64 6.01 36.50
CA PRO A 53 27.15 4.87 35.75
C PRO A 53 28.34 4.27 34.98
N PRO A 54 28.46 2.93 34.91
CA PRO A 54 29.54 2.30 34.16
C PRO A 54 29.40 2.71 32.70
N LYS A 55 30.24 3.64 32.22
CA LYS A 55 30.22 4.16 30.85
C LYS A 55 31.16 3.33 29.99
N LEU A 56 30.75 3.04 28.76
CA LEU A 56 31.65 2.39 27.80
C LEU A 56 32.76 3.40 27.48
N THR A 57 33.93 3.17 28.07
CA THR A 57 35.08 4.05 27.87
C THR A 57 35.88 3.47 26.71
N THR A 58 35.75 4.07 25.54
CA THR A 58 36.57 3.69 24.38
C THR A 58 37.88 4.46 24.47
N PRO A 59 39.04 3.80 24.63
CA PRO A 59 40.32 4.49 24.51
C PRO A 59 40.41 5.18 23.15
N TYR A 60 40.85 6.44 23.16
CA TYR A 60 41.04 7.23 21.95
C TYR A 60 42.21 6.63 21.15
N ILE A 61 41.89 5.76 20.19
CA ILE A 61 42.85 5.34 19.18
C ILE A 61 43.05 6.55 18.28
N THR A 62 44.28 7.09 18.27
CA THR A 62 44.72 8.02 17.24
C THR A 62 44.39 7.38 15.90
N LYS A 63 43.54 8.02 15.09
CA LYS A 63 43.25 7.57 13.73
C LYS A 63 44.56 7.58 12.95
N THR A 64 45.31 6.48 13.01
CA THR A 64 46.47 6.27 12.15
C THR A 64 45.97 6.25 10.72
N ASP A 65 46.75 6.89 9.85
CA ASP A 65 46.45 7.30 8.49
C ASP A 65 45.45 6.40 7.76
N ALA A 66 44.53 7.06 7.04
CA ALA A 66 43.53 6.44 6.17
C ALA A 66 44.13 5.21 5.49
N TYR A 67 43.57 4.03 5.80
CA TYR A 67 43.99 2.75 5.26
C TYR A 67 44.18 2.88 3.75
N THR A 68 45.43 2.87 3.31
CA THR A 68 45.78 2.80 1.90
C THR A 68 45.54 1.35 1.48
N PRO A 69 44.54 1.08 0.62
CA PRO A 69 44.26 -0.28 0.19
C PRO A 69 45.53 -0.87 -0.42
N VAL A 70 45.87 -2.10 -0.06
CA VAL A 70 46.96 -2.84 -0.71
C VAL A 70 46.54 -3.14 -2.15
N VAL A 71 46.82 -2.21 -3.07
CA VAL A 71 46.48 -2.34 -4.51
C VAL A 71 47.38 -3.36 -5.20
N HIS A 72 48.50 -3.74 -4.58
CA HIS A 72 49.53 -4.59 -5.20
C HIS A 72 49.96 -5.72 -4.25
N ILE A 73 49.39 -6.91 -4.47
CA ILE A 73 49.98 -8.16 -3.97
C ILE A 73 50.96 -8.62 -5.05
N GLU A 74 52.26 -8.52 -4.78
CA GLU A 74 53.31 -8.99 -5.71
C GLU A 74 53.04 -10.44 -6.12
N GLY A 75 52.91 -10.69 -7.44
CA GLY A 75 52.64 -12.01 -8.01
C GLY A 75 51.20 -12.27 -8.49
N SER A 76 50.27 -11.32 -8.33
CA SER A 76 48.91 -11.46 -8.86
C SER A 76 48.84 -11.12 -10.35
N LEU A 77 48.24 -12.00 -11.17
CA LEU A 77 48.16 -11.92 -12.64
C LEU A 77 47.16 -10.85 -13.17
N GLY A 78 47.03 -9.72 -12.45
CA GLY A 78 46.15 -8.61 -12.82
C GLY A 78 45.82 -7.68 -11.64
N GLN A 79 45.63 -6.40 -11.91
CA GLN A 79 45.10 -5.45 -10.93
C GLN A 79 43.63 -5.78 -10.66
N VAL A 80 43.27 -6.02 -9.38
CA VAL A 80 41.86 -6.11 -8.98
C VAL A 80 41.26 -4.72 -9.11
N ALA A 81 40.51 -4.46 -10.18
CA ALA A 81 39.82 -3.18 -10.35
C ALA A 81 38.87 -2.93 -9.17
N VAL A 82 39.23 -2.00 -8.30
CA VAL A 82 38.36 -1.53 -7.22
C VAL A 82 37.24 -0.72 -7.88
N SER A 83 35.97 -1.01 -7.56
CA SER A 83 34.88 -0.19 -8.10
C SER A 83 35.01 1.22 -7.54
N THR A 84 35.41 2.15 -8.39
CA THR A 84 35.43 3.57 -8.07
C THR A 84 34.13 4.22 -8.54
N CYS A 85 33.78 5.39 -8.00
CA CYS A 85 32.66 6.20 -8.49
C CYS A 85 32.80 6.59 -9.97
N TYR A 86 34.00 6.50 -10.54
CA TYR A 86 34.30 6.73 -11.95
C TYR A 86 34.31 5.45 -12.80
N SER A 87 34.25 4.25 -12.20
CA SER A 87 34.18 2.96 -12.90
C SER A 87 33.35 1.91 -12.13
N PRO A 88 32.01 2.07 -12.07
CA PRO A 88 31.14 1.09 -11.44
C PRO A 88 31.05 -0.19 -12.30
N ARG A 89 31.21 -1.37 -11.69
CA ARG A 89 30.95 -2.65 -12.38
C ARG A 89 29.46 -2.74 -12.74
N ARG A 90 29.14 -3.04 -14.00
CA ARG A 90 27.78 -3.33 -14.45
C ARG A 90 27.29 -4.63 -13.80
N ALA A 91 26.52 -4.52 -12.71
CA ALA A 91 25.96 -5.67 -12.01
C ALA A 91 24.59 -6.15 -12.56
N ILE A 92 23.98 -5.42 -13.51
CA ILE A 92 22.62 -5.72 -13.99
C ILE A 92 22.50 -5.47 -15.50
N GLY A 93 22.19 -6.52 -16.25
CA GLY A 93 21.77 -6.42 -17.65
C GLY A 93 20.34 -5.87 -17.72
N ALA A 94 20.21 -4.58 -18.03
CA ALA A 94 18.92 -3.95 -18.23
C ALA A 94 18.40 -4.30 -19.64
N VAL A 95 17.41 -5.20 -19.70
CA VAL A 95 16.51 -5.32 -20.85
C VAL A 95 15.78 -3.99 -21.01
N HIS A 96 15.83 -3.42 -22.21
CA HIS A 96 15.64 -1.99 -22.43
C HIS A 96 14.18 -1.50 -22.33
N GLU A 97 13.20 -2.38 -22.09
CA GLU A 97 11.77 -2.04 -22.09
C GLU A 97 11.18 -1.66 -20.71
N GLN A 98 11.86 -1.94 -19.59
CA GLN A 98 11.31 -1.67 -18.24
C GLN A 98 11.80 -0.38 -17.57
N LYS A 99 12.66 0.40 -18.24
CA LYS A 99 13.38 1.52 -17.60
C LYS A 99 12.44 2.68 -17.22
N ASP A 100 11.49 3.03 -18.09
CA ASP A 100 10.54 4.12 -17.84
C ASP A 100 9.56 3.78 -16.71
N THR A 101 8.96 2.60 -16.72
CA THR A 101 8.02 2.18 -15.67
C THR A 101 8.69 2.08 -14.30
N ARG A 102 9.96 1.63 -14.27
CA ARG A 102 10.73 1.52 -13.04
C ARG A 102 11.16 2.89 -12.51
N GLN A 103 11.59 3.80 -13.38
CA GLN A 103 11.92 5.17 -12.99
C GLN A 103 10.68 5.93 -12.49
N GLN A 104 9.55 5.82 -13.19
CA GLN A 104 8.27 6.36 -12.72
C GLN A 104 7.85 5.77 -11.37
N ARG A 105 7.94 4.45 -11.18
CA ARG A 105 7.67 3.79 -9.88
C ARG A 105 8.58 4.32 -8.77
N LEU A 106 9.87 4.53 -9.05
CA LEU A 106 10.83 5.07 -8.07
C LEU A 106 10.55 6.54 -7.74
N GLU A 107 10.14 7.35 -8.70
CA GLU A 107 9.70 8.73 -8.45
C GLU A 107 8.44 8.79 -7.58
N ILE A 108 7.46 7.93 -7.84
CA ILE A 108 6.25 7.82 -7.03
C ILE A 108 6.60 7.38 -5.62
N LEU A 109 7.44 6.35 -5.46
CA LEU A 109 7.93 5.90 -4.16
C LEU A 109 8.68 7.02 -3.41
N SER A 110 9.53 7.79 -4.10
CA SER A 110 10.22 8.93 -3.51
C SER A 110 9.25 10.04 -3.08
N LYS A 111 8.21 10.33 -3.87
CA LYS A 111 7.14 11.27 -3.49
C LYS A 111 6.40 10.79 -2.24
N ILE A 112 6.06 9.50 -2.17
CA ILE A 112 5.41 8.88 -1.01
C ILE A 112 6.33 8.97 0.21
N GLU A 113 7.60 8.60 0.08
CA GLU A 113 8.56 8.57 1.19
C GLU A 113 8.92 9.96 1.70
N LYS A 114 9.12 10.95 0.81
CA LYS A 114 9.28 12.37 1.19
C LYS A 114 8.04 12.93 1.88
N SER A 115 6.85 12.45 1.49
CA SER A 115 5.63 12.82 2.20
C SER A 115 5.58 12.22 3.60
N PHE A 116 6.10 11.00 3.79
CA PHE A 116 6.08 10.26 5.07
C PHE A 116 7.15 10.73 6.06
N ASN A 117 8.40 10.95 5.61
CA ASN A 117 9.54 11.28 6.49
C ASN A 117 9.45 12.67 7.15
N ASN A 118 8.57 13.55 6.69
CA ASN A 118 8.36 14.87 7.28
C ASN A 118 7.29 14.88 8.40
N ALA A 119 6.76 13.72 8.81
CA ALA A 119 5.58 13.60 9.65
C ALA A 119 5.89 13.14 11.09
N THR A 120 5.57 14.01 12.05
CA THR A 120 5.26 13.66 13.44
C THR A 120 3.80 13.18 13.54
N PRO A 121 3.38 12.45 14.59
CA PRO A 121 2.05 11.86 14.70
C PRO A 121 0.87 12.86 14.55
N GLU A 122 1.05 14.13 14.90
CA GLU A 122 0.05 15.21 14.69
C GLU A 122 -0.10 15.63 13.21
N LYS A 123 0.89 15.34 12.35
CA LYS A 123 0.89 15.67 10.90
C LYS A 123 0.22 14.60 10.03
N SER A 124 -0.27 13.51 10.61
CA SER A 124 -0.99 12.45 9.89
C SER A 124 -2.22 13.00 9.16
N ILE A 125 -2.92 13.96 9.77
CA ILE A 125 -4.08 14.65 9.19
C ILE A 125 -3.64 15.58 8.05
N PHE A 126 -2.49 16.26 8.18
CA PHE A 126 -1.94 17.11 7.13
C PHE A 126 -1.48 16.29 5.91
N LEU A 127 -0.92 15.10 6.14
CA LEU A 127 -0.62 14.10 5.10
C LEU A 127 -1.89 13.57 4.43
N LEU A 128 -2.94 13.31 5.21
CA LEU A 128 -4.28 12.97 4.73
C LEU A 128 -4.79 14.07 3.79
N ILE A 129 -4.78 15.33 4.23
CA ILE A 129 -5.24 16.50 3.47
C ILE A 129 -4.38 16.72 2.21
N LYS A 130 -3.06 16.54 2.31
CA LYS A 130 -2.15 16.70 1.18
C LYS A 130 -2.29 15.58 0.15
N LEU A 131 -2.48 14.33 0.59
CA LEU A 131 -2.77 13.20 -0.30
C LEU A 131 -4.15 13.34 -0.94
N ILE A 132 -5.18 13.69 -0.16
CA ILE A 132 -6.51 14.06 -0.67
C ILE A 132 -6.36 15.11 -1.77
N ASN A 133 -5.68 16.23 -1.50
CA ASN A 133 -5.47 17.29 -2.51
C ASN A 133 -4.66 16.84 -3.73
N LEU A 134 -3.72 15.89 -3.58
CA LEU A 134 -3.03 15.24 -4.70
C LEU A 134 -3.95 14.28 -5.48
N CYS A 135 -4.85 13.57 -4.81
CA CYS A 135 -5.84 12.69 -5.43
C CYS A 135 -6.95 13.48 -6.15
N PHE A 136 -7.19 14.74 -5.75
CA PHE A 136 -8.26 15.60 -6.24
C PHE A 136 -7.82 16.70 -7.23
N ARG A 137 -6.59 16.65 -7.77
CA ARG A 137 -6.19 17.55 -8.86
C ARG A 137 -6.78 17.05 -10.19
N ASP A 138 -7.94 17.60 -10.52
CA ASP A 138 -8.69 17.72 -11.80
C ASP A 138 -8.82 16.55 -12.79
N SER A 139 -8.01 15.49 -12.82
CA SER A 139 -8.16 14.44 -13.85
C SER A 139 -8.11 12.99 -13.38
N GLY A 140 -7.82 12.69 -12.11
CA GLY A 140 -7.70 11.30 -11.63
C GLY A 140 -6.51 10.51 -12.22
N ASP A 141 -5.86 11.01 -13.27
CA ASP A 141 -4.71 10.38 -13.92
C ASP A 141 -3.48 10.30 -13.02
N GLU A 142 -3.30 11.25 -12.10
CA GLU A 142 -2.21 11.22 -11.11
C GLU A 142 -2.45 10.17 -9.99
N PHE A 143 -3.69 9.68 -9.85
CA PHE A 143 -4.08 8.72 -8.81
C PHE A 143 -3.79 7.26 -9.21
N LEU A 144 -3.87 6.93 -10.51
CA LEU A 144 -3.62 5.58 -11.00
C LEU A 144 -2.19 5.09 -10.77
N PRO A 145 -1.14 5.90 -10.98
CA PRO A 145 0.23 5.50 -10.67
C PRO A 145 0.44 5.25 -9.17
N PHE A 146 -0.28 5.98 -8.30
CA PHE A 146 -0.22 5.76 -6.85
C PHE A 146 -0.81 4.40 -6.46
N LEU A 147 -1.93 4.00 -7.06
CA LEU A 147 -2.51 2.67 -6.87
C LEU A 147 -1.78 1.54 -7.59
N SER A 148 -0.84 1.84 -8.48
CA SER A 148 -0.04 0.85 -9.20
C SER A 148 1.08 0.22 -8.33
N VAL A 149 1.21 0.62 -7.06
CA VAL A 149 2.26 0.14 -6.13
C VAL A 149 1.64 -0.30 -4.81
N SER A 150 2.12 -1.41 -4.23
CA SER A 150 1.52 -1.99 -3.02
C SER A 150 1.45 -1.04 -1.81
N LYS A 151 2.49 -0.23 -1.62
CA LYS A 151 2.52 0.77 -0.54
C LYS A 151 1.39 1.80 -0.69
N GLY A 152 1.05 2.20 -1.92
CA GLY A 152 -0.05 3.13 -2.19
C GLY A 152 -1.41 2.52 -1.84
N LYS A 153 -1.65 1.27 -2.24
CA LYS A 153 -2.88 0.54 -1.91
C LYS A 153 -3.06 0.33 -0.40
N LYS A 154 -2.01 -0.13 0.29
CA LYS A 154 -2.01 -0.29 1.76
C LYS A 154 -2.23 1.04 2.48
N LEU A 155 -1.62 2.11 2.01
CA LEU A 155 -1.81 3.44 2.57
C LEU A 155 -3.27 3.88 2.38
N LEU A 156 -3.82 3.78 1.17
CA LEU A 156 -5.21 4.14 0.89
C LEU A 156 -6.20 3.33 1.76
N ALA A 157 -6.00 2.01 1.88
CA ALA A 157 -6.81 1.15 2.73
C ALA A 157 -6.85 1.66 4.18
N ARG A 158 -5.72 2.12 4.71
CA ARG A 158 -5.61 2.68 6.07
C ARG A 158 -6.19 4.08 6.20
N LEU A 159 -6.14 4.89 5.15
CA LEU A 159 -6.63 6.27 5.17
C LEU A 159 -8.16 6.36 5.02
N LEU A 160 -8.77 5.46 4.23
CA LEU A 160 -10.21 5.45 3.93
C LEU A 160 -11.12 5.62 5.16
N PRO A 161 -10.91 4.92 6.29
CA PRO A 161 -11.74 5.08 7.49
C PRO A 161 -11.70 6.47 8.14
N PHE A 162 -10.68 7.28 7.85
CA PHE A 162 -10.52 8.63 8.40
C PHE A 162 -11.05 9.73 7.45
N LEU A 163 -11.52 9.35 6.27
CA LEU A 163 -12.05 10.28 5.29
C LEU A 163 -13.52 10.61 5.57
N LYS A 164 -13.93 11.83 5.19
CA LYS A 164 -15.35 12.18 5.12
C LYS A 164 -16.03 11.32 4.05
N ASN A 165 -17.32 11.05 4.25
CA ASN A 165 -18.12 10.23 3.33
C ASN A 165 -18.01 10.69 1.87
N ASP A 166 -18.07 12.00 1.61
CA ASP A 166 -17.95 12.55 0.24
C ASP A 166 -16.59 12.24 -0.40
N SER A 167 -15.49 12.33 0.37
CA SER A 167 -14.15 12.03 -0.13
C SER A 167 -13.96 10.53 -0.35
N ALA A 168 -14.47 9.71 0.57
CA ALA A 168 -14.42 8.25 0.46
C ALA A 168 -15.25 7.75 -0.74
N LEU A 169 -16.42 8.34 -0.97
CA LEU A 169 -17.27 8.08 -2.13
C LEU A 169 -16.56 8.42 -3.44
N LYS A 170 -15.95 9.59 -3.54
CA LYS A 170 -15.18 9.97 -4.74
C LYS A 170 -14.03 8.99 -5.04
N ILE A 171 -13.34 8.51 -4.00
CA ILE A 171 -12.29 7.49 -4.17
C ILE A 171 -12.89 6.19 -4.68
N LEU A 172 -14.05 5.78 -4.16
CA LEU A 172 -14.75 4.60 -4.65
C LEU A 172 -15.13 4.75 -6.13
N HIS A 173 -15.63 5.92 -6.56
CA HIS A 173 -15.89 6.21 -7.97
C HIS A 173 -14.62 6.09 -8.84
N ILE A 174 -13.50 6.67 -8.40
CA ILE A 174 -12.23 6.59 -9.14
C ILE A 174 -11.74 5.15 -9.25
N VAL A 175 -11.83 4.37 -8.17
CA VAL A 175 -11.45 2.94 -8.19
C VAL A 175 -12.38 2.13 -9.09
N ALA A 176 -13.68 2.41 -9.09
CA ALA A 176 -14.67 1.72 -9.92
C ALA A 176 -14.46 2.02 -11.41
N SER A 177 -14.37 3.30 -11.79
CA SER A 177 -14.18 3.71 -13.20
C SER A 177 -12.86 3.27 -13.81
N ASN A 178 -11.83 3.12 -12.98
CA ASN A 178 -10.50 2.67 -13.40
C ASN A 178 -10.21 1.21 -13.06
N LEU A 179 -11.23 0.43 -12.71
CA LEU A 179 -11.02 -0.95 -12.29
C LEU A 179 -10.30 -1.80 -13.37
N PRO A 180 -10.64 -1.73 -14.68
CA PRO A 180 -9.92 -2.50 -15.71
C PRO A 180 -8.43 -2.16 -15.79
N THR A 181 -8.08 -0.88 -15.66
CA THR A 181 -6.68 -0.43 -15.71
C THR A 181 -5.91 -0.83 -14.45
N LEU A 182 -6.57 -0.83 -13.28
CA LEU A 182 -5.99 -1.31 -12.03
C LEU A 182 -5.77 -2.82 -12.05
N ILE A 183 -6.73 -3.61 -12.56
CA ILE A 183 -6.61 -5.07 -12.68
C ILE A 183 -5.44 -5.43 -13.60
N SER A 184 -5.36 -4.81 -14.77
CA SER A 184 -4.29 -5.10 -15.76
C SER A 184 -2.89 -4.70 -15.27
N ARG A 185 -2.78 -3.74 -14.34
CA ARG A 185 -1.51 -3.29 -13.77
C ARG A 185 -1.18 -3.91 -12.41
N ASP A 186 -2.01 -4.82 -11.88
CA ASP A 186 -1.82 -5.44 -10.57
C ASP A 186 -0.80 -6.57 -10.59
N THR A 187 0.48 -6.23 -10.76
CA THR A 187 1.57 -7.22 -10.80
C THR A 187 1.84 -7.92 -9.46
N GLU A 188 1.38 -7.34 -8.34
CA GLU A 188 1.67 -7.84 -6.98
C GLU A 188 0.46 -8.53 -6.32
N GLU A 189 -0.66 -8.67 -7.05
CA GLU A 189 -1.94 -9.27 -6.60
C GLU A 189 -2.47 -8.75 -5.26
N ASP A 190 -2.14 -7.51 -4.91
CA ASP A 190 -2.41 -6.94 -3.59
C ASP A 190 -3.57 -5.95 -3.57
N LEU A 191 -4.28 -5.79 -4.71
CA LEU A 191 -5.52 -5.02 -4.80
C LEU A 191 -6.60 -5.42 -3.78
N PRO A 192 -6.75 -6.71 -3.37
CA PRO A 192 -7.63 -7.12 -2.27
C PRO A 192 -7.44 -6.36 -0.95
N VAL A 193 -6.29 -5.75 -0.68
CA VAL A 193 -6.06 -4.97 0.55
C VAL A 193 -7.02 -3.79 0.71
N LEU A 194 -7.55 -3.27 -0.39
CA LEU A 194 -8.50 -2.16 -0.41
C LEU A 194 -9.92 -2.61 -0.02
N TYR A 195 -10.24 -3.90 -0.18
CA TYR A 195 -11.60 -4.42 -0.07
C TYR A 195 -12.29 -4.12 1.27
N PRO A 196 -11.67 -4.36 2.46
CA PRO A 196 -12.34 -4.12 3.73
C PRO A 196 -12.78 -2.66 3.90
N SER A 197 -11.92 -1.72 3.53
CA SER A 197 -12.20 -0.28 3.67
C SER A 197 -13.23 0.19 2.66
N LEU A 198 -13.14 -0.25 1.39
CA LEU A 198 -14.14 0.09 0.37
C LEU A 198 -15.51 -0.53 0.67
N ARG A 199 -15.56 -1.74 1.20
CA ARG A 199 -16.81 -2.39 1.65
C ARG A 199 -17.52 -1.57 2.72
N ASN A 200 -16.78 -0.95 3.65
CA ASN A 200 -17.37 -0.07 4.66
C ASN A 200 -17.96 1.21 4.03
N VAL A 201 -17.30 1.77 3.01
CA VAL A 201 -17.84 2.89 2.24
C VAL A 201 -19.11 2.49 1.49
N ILE A 202 -19.12 1.30 0.87
CA ILE A 202 -20.29 0.76 0.18
C ILE A 202 -21.48 0.63 1.15
N GLY A 203 -21.23 0.18 2.38
CA GLY A 203 -22.27 -0.02 3.38
C GLY A 203 -23.03 1.24 3.84
N VAL A 204 -22.51 2.44 3.52
CA VAL A 204 -23.15 3.72 3.87
C VAL A 204 -23.74 4.46 2.65
N LEU A 205 -23.70 3.85 1.46
CA LEU A 205 -24.22 4.49 0.25
C LEU A 205 -25.75 4.58 0.25
N THR A 206 -26.25 5.69 -0.27
CA THR A 206 -27.65 5.80 -0.71
C THR A 206 -27.88 5.00 -2.00
N PHE A 207 -29.14 4.75 -2.35
CA PHE A 207 -29.46 3.99 -3.57
C PHE A 207 -28.92 4.67 -4.83
N SER A 208 -29.16 5.97 -5.01
CA SER A 208 -28.64 6.71 -6.19
C SER A 208 -27.12 6.71 -6.28
N GLN A 209 -26.41 6.87 -5.15
CA GLN A 209 -24.94 6.78 -5.14
C GLN A 209 -24.45 5.40 -5.55
N LEU A 210 -25.11 4.35 -5.07
CA LEU A 210 -24.78 2.97 -5.44
C LEU A 210 -24.99 2.71 -6.94
N ILE A 211 -26.07 3.22 -7.54
CA ILE A 211 -26.30 3.12 -8.98
C ILE A 211 -25.20 3.83 -9.77
N ASN A 212 -24.77 5.01 -9.33
CA ASN A 212 -23.68 5.73 -10.00
C ASN A 212 -22.35 4.97 -9.92
N VAL A 213 -22.02 4.37 -8.77
CA VAL A 213 -20.81 3.54 -8.63
C VAL A 213 -20.88 2.29 -9.53
N LEU A 214 -22.05 1.66 -9.64
CA LEU A 214 -22.24 0.52 -10.55
C LEU A 214 -22.11 0.93 -12.02
N LYS A 215 -22.60 2.11 -12.40
CA LYS A 215 -22.40 2.69 -13.74
C LYS A 215 -20.92 2.86 -14.03
N ASP A 216 -20.17 3.42 -13.10
CA ASP A 216 -18.73 3.59 -13.25
C ASP A 216 -17.98 2.24 -13.34
N LEU A 217 -18.40 1.23 -12.60
CA LEU A 217 -17.81 -0.11 -12.64
C LEU A 217 -18.03 -0.82 -14.00
N THR A 218 -19.15 -0.51 -14.66
CA THR A 218 -19.59 -1.18 -15.88
C THR A 218 -19.38 -0.36 -17.15
N SER A 219 -19.00 0.92 -17.02
CA SER A 219 -18.75 1.83 -18.14
C SER A 219 -17.27 2.21 -18.17
N SER A 220 -16.61 1.92 -19.28
CA SER A 220 -15.24 2.36 -19.56
C SER A 220 -15.19 2.98 -20.95
N GLU A 221 -14.34 3.98 -21.14
CA GLU A 221 -14.16 4.64 -22.45
C GLU A 221 -13.66 3.69 -23.55
N SER A 222 -12.96 2.61 -23.15
CA SER A 222 -12.27 1.71 -24.07
C SER A 222 -12.92 0.34 -24.24
N LEU A 223 -13.84 -0.05 -23.36
CA LEU A 223 -14.38 -1.41 -23.29
C LEU A 223 -15.90 -1.40 -23.27
N SER A 224 -16.51 -2.39 -23.90
CA SER A 224 -17.95 -2.63 -23.76
C SER A 224 -18.32 -3.02 -22.33
N THR A 225 -19.60 -2.86 -21.97
CA THR A 225 -20.11 -3.25 -20.64
C THR A 225 -19.88 -4.75 -20.37
N PHE A 226 -20.04 -5.57 -21.41
CA PHE A 226 -19.79 -7.01 -21.37
C PHE A 226 -18.32 -7.32 -21.02
N GLU A 227 -17.36 -6.68 -21.70
CA GLU A 227 -15.94 -6.89 -21.45
C GLU A 227 -15.52 -6.40 -20.06
N CYS A 228 -16.03 -5.24 -19.62
CA CYS A 228 -15.79 -4.71 -18.27
C CYS A 228 -16.25 -5.70 -17.19
N LEU A 229 -17.46 -6.24 -17.34
CA LEU A 229 -18.01 -7.22 -16.41
C LEU A 229 -17.26 -8.55 -16.46
N SER A 230 -16.87 -9.03 -17.63
CA SER A 230 -16.08 -10.26 -17.77
C SER A 230 -14.73 -10.15 -17.05
N LEU A 231 -14.00 -9.04 -17.26
CA LEU A 231 -12.74 -8.75 -16.54
C LEU A 231 -12.95 -8.65 -15.03
N THR A 232 -14.04 -7.99 -14.61
CA THR A 232 -14.39 -7.84 -13.20
C THR A 232 -14.69 -9.21 -12.56
N CYS A 233 -15.42 -10.09 -13.25
CA CYS A 233 -15.78 -11.42 -12.76
C CYS A 233 -14.59 -12.39 -12.69
N GLN A 234 -13.61 -12.21 -13.58
CA GLN A 234 -12.36 -12.99 -13.60
C GLN A 234 -11.32 -12.48 -12.60
N ASN A 235 -11.54 -11.35 -11.94
CA ASN A 235 -10.62 -10.81 -10.94
C ASN A 235 -11.19 -10.95 -9.53
N LYS A 236 -10.39 -11.52 -8.60
CA LYS A 236 -10.80 -11.73 -7.20
C LYS A 236 -11.31 -10.45 -6.51
N PHE A 237 -10.59 -9.34 -6.67
CA PHE A 237 -10.99 -8.07 -6.07
C PHE A 237 -12.21 -7.47 -6.78
N GLY A 238 -12.21 -7.48 -8.11
CA GLY A 238 -13.33 -6.99 -8.94
C GLY A 238 -14.65 -7.69 -8.62
N LEU A 239 -14.66 -9.02 -8.61
CA LEU A 239 -15.84 -9.82 -8.29
C LEU A 239 -16.34 -9.54 -6.87
N SER A 240 -15.42 -9.44 -5.91
CA SER A 240 -15.75 -9.14 -4.51
C SER A 240 -16.39 -7.75 -4.37
N LEU A 241 -15.89 -6.76 -5.11
CA LEU A 241 -16.42 -5.40 -5.11
C LEU A 241 -17.83 -5.36 -5.74
N LEU A 242 -18.01 -6.02 -6.87
CA LEU A 242 -19.32 -6.19 -7.52
C LEU A 242 -20.33 -6.84 -6.57
N TYR A 243 -19.96 -7.93 -5.92
CA TYR A 243 -20.82 -8.61 -4.93
C TYR A 243 -21.15 -7.74 -3.74
N ALA A 244 -20.22 -6.93 -3.24
CA ALA A 244 -20.48 -6.01 -2.16
C ALA A 244 -21.53 -4.94 -2.55
N LEU A 245 -21.43 -4.40 -3.78
CA LEU A 245 -22.41 -3.45 -4.32
C LEU A 245 -23.79 -4.10 -4.46
N LEU A 246 -23.88 -5.26 -5.12
CA LEU A 246 -25.15 -5.98 -5.30
C LEU A 246 -25.81 -6.33 -3.96
N SER A 247 -25.01 -6.84 -3.02
CA SER A 247 -25.46 -7.14 -1.66
C SER A 247 -25.99 -5.90 -0.95
N HIS A 248 -25.35 -4.73 -1.12
CA HIS A 248 -25.83 -3.51 -0.48
C HIS A 248 -27.12 -3.00 -1.12
N GLY A 249 -27.23 -3.05 -2.44
CA GLY A 249 -28.47 -2.71 -3.15
C GLY A 249 -29.64 -3.57 -2.68
N GLU A 250 -29.44 -4.88 -2.52
CA GLU A 250 -30.46 -5.78 -1.96
C GLU A 250 -30.84 -5.43 -0.52
N LYS A 251 -29.88 -5.04 0.32
CA LYS A 251 -30.16 -4.58 1.69
C LYS A 251 -31.00 -3.32 1.69
N LEU A 252 -30.67 -2.35 0.84
CA LEU A 252 -31.44 -1.11 0.70
C LEU A 252 -32.89 -1.40 0.30
N LEU A 253 -33.08 -2.23 -0.73
CA LEU A 253 -34.40 -2.64 -1.20
C LEU A 253 -35.21 -3.42 -0.15
N SER A 254 -34.53 -4.18 0.71
CA SER A 254 -35.16 -5.00 1.76
C SER A 254 -35.38 -4.27 3.09
N SER A 255 -34.71 -3.13 3.29
CA SER A 255 -34.65 -2.46 4.60
C SER A 255 -35.98 -1.81 5.03
N GLY A 256 -36.91 -1.61 4.10
CA GLY A 256 -38.17 -0.91 4.34
C GLY A 256 -38.02 0.61 4.58
N VAL A 257 -36.78 1.13 4.57
CA VAL A 257 -36.51 2.57 4.64
C VAL A 257 -36.89 3.18 3.28
N PRO A 258 -37.63 4.31 3.25
CA PRO A 258 -37.93 5.01 2.00
C PRO A 258 -36.63 5.31 1.25
N LEU A 259 -36.52 4.77 0.04
CA LEU A 259 -35.46 5.15 -0.87
C LEU A 259 -35.85 6.49 -1.50
N GLU A 260 -34.89 7.40 -1.63
CA GLU A 260 -35.04 8.63 -2.44
C GLU A 260 -34.25 8.45 -3.76
N PRO A 261 -34.77 7.64 -4.72
CA PRO A 261 -34.10 7.40 -5.99
C PRO A 261 -34.22 8.61 -6.92
N SER A 262 -33.21 8.78 -7.75
CA SER A 262 -33.25 9.68 -8.90
C SER A 262 -34.06 9.06 -10.03
N ILE A 263 -34.50 9.90 -10.97
CA ILE A 263 -35.27 9.46 -12.14
C ILE A 263 -34.45 8.43 -12.92
N GLY A 264 -35.02 7.23 -13.14
CA GLY A 264 -34.38 6.15 -13.89
C GLY A 264 -33.45 5.24 -13.07
N ASP A 265 -33.26 5.46 -11.77
CA ASP A 265 -32.38 4.62 -10.95
C ASP A 265 -32.86 3.16 -10.87
N PHE A 266 -34.18 2.95 -10.71
CA PHE A 266 -34.73 1.60 -10.66
C PHE A 266 -34.61 0.86 -11.99
N GLU A 267 -34.84 1.55 -13.12
CA GLU A 267 -34.68 0.98 -14.46
C GLU A 267 -33.21 0.60 -14.71
N THR A 268 -32.29 1.52 -14.38
CA THR A 268 -30.86 1.24 -14.48
C THR A 268 -30.47 0.04 -13.59
N TRP A 269 -30.97 0.00 -12.35
CA TRP A 269 -30.72 -1.12 -11.44
C TRP A 269 -31.18 -2.44 -12.05
N THR A 270 -32.41 -2.51 -12.55
CA THR A 270 -32.94 -3.74 -13.15
C THR A 270 -32.13 -4.18 -14.36
N ASP A 271 -31.78 -3.25 -15.25
CA ASP A 271 -30.98 -3.55 -16.43
C ASP A 271 -29.59 -4.09 -16.05
N MET A 272 -28.96 -3.49 -15.03
CA MET A 272 -27.68 -3.97 -14.51
C MET A 272 -27.78 -5.36 -13.89
N ILE A 273 -28.84 -5.66 -13.14
CA ILE A 273 -29.03 -7.01 -12.59
C ILE A 273 -29.12 -8.05 -13.72
N PHE A 274 -29.86 -7.76 -14.79
CA PHE A 274 -29.93 -8.67 -15.94
C PHE A 274 -28.58 -8.83 -16.66
N GLN A 275 -27.85 -7.74 -16.88
CA GLN A 275 -26.53 -7.78 -17.50
C GLN A 275 -25.54 -8.59 -16.66
N VAL A 276 -25.46 -8.32 -15.35
CA VAL A 276 -24.57 -9.01 -14.43
C VAL A 276 -24.94 -10.49 -14.31
N ALA A 277 -26.22 -10.82 -14.16
CA ALA A 277 -26.69 -12.20 -14.12
C ALA A 277 -26.32 -12.96 -15.40
N GLY A 278 -26.49 -12.33 -16.57
CA GLY A 278 -26.03 -12.87 -17.85
C GLY A 278 -24.53 -13.19 -17.82
N GLN A 279 -23.70 -12.26 -17.35
CA GLN A 279 -22.25 -12.47 -17.27
C GLN A 279 -21.83 -13.56 -16.28
N LEU A 280 -22.42 -13.57 -15.08
CA LEU A 280 -22.12 -14.58 -14.06
C LEU A 280 -22.52 -16.00 -14.49
N SER A 281 -23.51 -16.14 -15.38
CA SER A 281 -23.90 -17.44 -15.92
C SER A 281 -22.93 -17.98 -16.99
N GLN A 282 -22.16 -17.08 -17.62
CA GLN A 282 -21.30 -17.39 -18.78
C GLN A 282 -19.80 -17.41 -18.42
N CYS A 283 -19.37 -16.70 -17.37
CA CYS A 283 -17.97 -16.59 -16.98
C CYS A 283 -17.53 -17.70 -16.01
N SER A 284 -16.27 -18.11 -16.15
CA SER A 284 -15.58 -18.85 -15.08
C SER A 284 -15.26 -17.88 -13.95
N LEU A 285 -15.87 -18.07 -12.78
CA LEU A 285 -15.73 -17.16 -11.65
C LEU A 285 -14.48 -17.48 -10.82
N VAL A 286 -13.84 -16.44 -10.31
CA VAL A 286 -12.78 -16.57 -9.30
C VAL A 286 -13.39 -16.61 -7.90
N GLU A 287 -12.77 -17.33 -6.96
CA GLU A 287 -13.23 -17.35 -5.57
C GLU A 287 -13.21 -15.93 -4.96
N PRO A 288 -14.37 -15.37 -4.57
CA PRO A 288 -14.44 -14.03 -4.01
C PRO A 288 -13.83 -13.98 -2.60
N LEU A 289 -13.45 -12.79 -2.15
CA LEU A 289 -12.97 -12.56 -0.78
C LEU A 289 -14.07 -12.82 0.25
N LEU A 290 -15.32 -12.51 -0.11
CA LEU A 290 -16.50 -12.73 0.72
C LEU A 290 -17.71 -12.90 -0.20
N LEU A 291 -18.42 -14.01 -0.04
CA LEU A 291 -19.69 -14.27 -0.73
C LEU A 291 -20.85 -13.79 0.18
N PRO A 292 -21.59 -12.73 -0.20
CA PRO A 292 -22.74 -12.28 0.58
C PRO A 292 -23.92 -13.25 0.47
N SER A 293 -24.53 -13.60 1.61
CA SER A 293 -25.62 -14.58 1.67
C SER A 293 -26.92 -14.13 1.00
N ASN A 294 -27.08 -12.83 0.74
CA ASN A 294 -28.30 -12.24 0.17
C ASN A 294 -28.25 -12.10 -1.36
N LEU A 295 -27.16 -12.49 -2.04
CA LEU A 295 -27.09 -12.42 -3.51
C LEU A 295 -28.11 -13.34 -4.19
N LEU A 296 -28.32 -14.54 -3.67
CA LEU A 296 -29.33 -15.43 -4.23
C LEU A 296 -30.73 -14.84 -4.06
N THR A 297 -31.01 -14.20 -2.92
CA THR A 297 -32.26 -13.49 -2.67
C THR A 297 -32.48 -12.37 -3.68
N LEU A 298 -31.44 -11.61 -3.99
CA LEU A 298 -31.48 -10.58 -5.03
C LEU A 298 -31.85 -11.16 -6.39
N PHE A 299 -31.15 -12.20 -6.84
CA PHE A 299 -31.41 -12.80 -8.15
C PHE A 299 -32.82 -13.42 -8.23
N CYS A 300 -33.32 -14.01 -7.15
CA CYS A 300 -34.69 -14.52 -7.06
C CYS A 300 -35.78 -13.45 -7.27
N ARG A 301 -35.48 -12.16 -7.04
CA ARG A 301 -36.46 -11.06 -7.24
C ARG A 301 -36.67 -10.71 -8.71
N TYR A 302 -35.65 -10.92 -9.55
CA TYR A 302 -35.63 -10.40 -10.92
C TYR A 302 -35.58 -11.51 -11.98
N LEU A 303 -35.03 -12.68 -11.64
CA LEU A 303 -34.76 -13.74 -12.61
C LEU A 303 -35.72 -14.93 -12.44
N ASP A 304 -35.87 -15.72 -13.51
CA ASP A 304 -36.66 -16.94 -13.49
C ASP A 304 -35.93 -18.07 -12.73
N LYS A 305 -36.69 -19.09 -12.29
CA LYS A 305 -36.13 -20.17 -11.48
C LYS A 305 -34.97 -20.91 -12.15
N ARG A 306 -34.99 -21.09 -13.48
CA ARG A 306 -33.97 -21.88 -14.18
C ARG A 306 -32.63 -21.15 -14.18
N THR A 307 -32.63 -19.85 -14.48
CA THR A 307 -31.41 -19.02 -14.46
C THR A 307 -30.84 -18.88 -13.05
N VAL A 308 -31.69 -18.75 -12.02
CA VAL A 308 -31.26 -18.73 -10.62
C VAL A 308 -30.57 -20.04 -10.22
N HIS A 309 -31.10 -21.20 -10.63
CA HIS A 309 -30.47 -22.49 -10.33
C HIS A 309 -29.09 -22.63 -10.99
N GLN A 310 -28.94 -22.15 -12.23
CA GLN A 310 -27.65 -22.13 -12.93
C GLN A 310 -26.65 -21.16 -12.27
N LEU A 311 -27.11 -19.99 -11.83
CA LEU A 311 -26.26 -19.06 -11.09
C LEU A 311 -25.83 -19.62 -9.75
N LYS A 312 -26.74 -20.29 -9.03
CA LYS A 312 -26.42 -20.92 -7.75
C LYS A 312 -25.27 -21.91 -7.88
N SER A 313 -25.26 -22.76 -8.92
CA SER A 313 -24.16 -23.70 -9.14
C SER A 313 -22.83 -23.05 -9.54
N ASN A 314 -22.86 -21.83 -10.08
CA ASN A 314 -21.65 -21.08 -10.40
C ASN A 314 -21.12 -20.28 -9.19
N LEU A 315 -22.00 -19.95 -8.24
CA LEU A 315 -21.67 -19.18 -7.03
C LEU A 315 -21.18 -20.07 -5.87
N GLU A 316 -21.55 -21.36 -5.86
CA GLU A 316 -21.09 -22.40 -4.93
C GLU A 316 -19.75 -23.02 -5.38
#